data_AF-A0A9X5XGS8-F1
#
_entry.id   AF-A0A9X5XGS8-F1
#
_cell.length_a   1.000
_cell.length_b   1.000
_cell.length_c   1.000
_cell.angle_alpha   90.00
_cell.angle_beta   90.00
_cell.angle_gamma   90.00
#
_symmetry.space_group_name_H-M   'P 1'
#
loop_
_entity.id
_entity.type
_entity.pdbx_description
1 polymer ?
#
loop_
_entity_poly.entity_id
_entity_poly.type
_entity_poly.pdbx_seq_one_letter_code
_entity_poly.pdbx_strand_id
1 'polypeptide(L)' 'MGTDVSEPKIVVGVDGSTSSYAALRWAVRYAGLVGGTVDAVAVWELPGLYGWS' A
#
# COMPACT_ATOMS: atom_id res chain seq x y z
N MET A 1 22.13 21.44 -8.35
CA MET A 1 21.31 20.32 -8.82
C MET A 1 20.60 19.77 -7.59
N GLY A 2 19.43 20.32 -7.25
CA GLY A 2 18.69 19.85 -6.09
C GLY A 2 18.19 18.45 -6.37
N THR A 3 18.53 17.48 -5.53
CA THR A 3 17.82 16.20 -5.53
C THR A 3 16.37 16.53 -5.23
N ASP A 4 15.48 16.30 -6.19
CA ASP A 4 14.05 16.33 -5.96
C ASP A 4 13.76 15.25 -4.91
N VAL A 5 13.66 15.64 -3.65
CA VAL A 5 13.35 14.70 -2.58
C VAL A 5 11.87 14.41 -2.74
N SER A 6 11.56 13.44 -3.58
CA SER A 6 10.21 12.95 -3.77
C SER A 6 9.55 12.78 -2.41
N GLU A 7 8.35 13.34 -2.25
CA GLU A 7 7.58 13.24 -1.01
C GLU A 7 7.59 11.79 -0.49
N PRO A 8 7.75 11.55 0.83
CA PRO A 8 7.81 10.21 1.37
C PRO A 8 6.58 9.38 0.96
N LYS A 9 6.81 8.23 0.32
CA LYS A 9 5.75 7.31 -0.11
C LYS A 9 5.72 6.05 0.75
N ILE A 10 4.55 5.74 1.28
CA ILE A 10 4.30 4.54 2.08
C ILE A 10 3.47 3.57 1.25
N VAL A 11 3.97 2.37 0.98
CA VAL A 11 3.22 1.31 0.29
C VAL A 11 2.64 0.35 1.33
N VAL A 12 1.35 0.02 1.21
CA VAL A 12 0.67 -0.91 2.12
C VAL A 12 -0.16 -1.93 1.35
N GLY A 13 0.03 -3.21 1.67
CA GLY A 13 -0.76 -4.30 1.12
C GLY A 13 -2.14 -4.40 1.80
N VAL A 14 -3.19 -4.60 1.02
CA VAL A 14 -4.57 -4.79 1.48
C VAL A 14 -5.13 -6.10 0.91
N ASP A 15 -5.42 -7.05 1.79
CA ASP A 15 -5.97 -8.37 1.43
C ASP A 15 -7.39 -8.61 2.00
N GLY A 16 -7.96 -7.62 2.69
CA GLY A 16 -9.28 -7.71 3.32
C GLY A 16 -9.27 -8.27 4.75
N SER A 17 -8.12 -8.74 5.25
CA SER A 17 -7.98 -9.15 6.65
C SER A 17 -8.04 -7.96 7.62
N THR A 18 -8.42 -8.22 8.87
CA THR A 18 -8.39 -7.21 9.94
C THR A 18 -6.99 -6.65 10.18
N SER A 19 -5.95 -7.48 10.01
CA SER A 19 -4.54 -7.09 10.07
C SER A 19 -4.16 -6.12 8.95
N SER A 20 -4.60 -6.35 7.71
CA SER A 20 -4.30 -5.43 6.61
C SER A 20 -4.93 -4.06 6.82
N TYR A 21 -6.16 -4.02 7.35
CA TYR A 21 -6.79 -2.74 7.70
C TYR A 21 -6.09 -2.03 8.86
N ALA A 22 -5.53 -2.76 9.83
CA ALA A 22 -4.71 -2.16 10.87
C ALA A 22 -3.42 -1.55 10.30
N ALA A 23 -2.77 -2.24 9.37
CA ALA A 23 -1.60 -1.73 8.65
C ALA A 23 -1.92 -0.47 7.84
N LEU A 24 -3.05 -0.45 7.11
CA LEU A 24 -3.50 0.72 6.36
C LEU A 24 -3.73 1.94 7.27
N ARG A 25 -4.40 1.76 8.41
CA ARG A 25 -4.61 2.84 9.38
C ARG A 25 -3.29 3.39 9.94
N TRP A 26 -2.33 2.51 10.21
CA TRP A 26 -1.00 2.92 10.64
C TRP A 26 -0.28 3.72 9.55
N ALA A 27 -0.32 3.24 8.30
CA ALA A 27 0.32 3.90 7.15
C ALA A 27 -0.20 5.32 6.92
N VAL A 28 -1.52 5.52 6.97
CA VAL A 28 -2.14 6.85 6.85
C VAL A 28 -1.68 7.79 7.96
N ARG A 29 -1.65 7.30 9.22
CA ARG A 29 -1.15 8.10 10.34
C ARG A 29 0.31 8.47 10.15
N TYR A 30 1.14 7.52 9.73
CA TYR A 30 2.57 7.74 9.53
C TYR A 30 2.84 8.73 8.39
N ALA A 31 2.15 8.60 7.26
CA ALA A 31 2.22 9.53 6.15
C ALA A 31 1.91 10.98 6.59
N GLY A 32 0.90 11.17 7.42
CA GLY A 32 0.59 12.48 8.01
C GLY A 32 1.71 13.05 8.91
N LEU A 33 2.49 12.20 9.58
CA LEU A 33 3.62 12.63 10.42
C LEU A 33 4.85 13.03 9.60
N VAL A 34 5.05 12.39 8.44
CA VAL A 34 6.24 12.62 7.60
C VAL A 34 5.98 13.54 6.41
N GLY A 35 4.76 14.07 6.27
CA GLY A 35 4.37 14.87 5.10
C GLY A 35 4.38 14.07 3.80
N GLY A 36 3.96 12.80 3.88
CA GLY A 36 3.99 11.84 2.78
C GLY A 36 2.62 11.41 2.28
N THR A 37 2.63 10.45 1.36
CA THR A 37 1.43 9.85 0.74
C THR A 37 1.40 8.33 0.93
N VAL A 38 0.21 7.73 0.79
CA VAL A 38 0.00 6.28 0.94
C VAL A 38 -0.50 5.68 -0.37
N ASP A 39 0.19 4.64 -0.84
CA ASP A 39 -0.25 3.79 -1.93
C ASP A 39 -0.75 2.45 -1.36
N ALA A 40 -2.07 2.22 -1.43
CA ALA A 40 -2.69 0.97 -1.02
C ALA A 40 -2.77 -0.01 -2.20
N VAL A 41 -2.20 -1.20 -2.04
CA VAL A 41 -2.11 -2.21 -3.11
C VAL A 41 -2.86 -3.47 -2.68
N ALA A 42 -3.83 -3.89 -3.48
CA ALA A 42 -4.49 -5.18 -3.31
C ALA A 42 -4.16 -6.07 -4.51
N VAL A 43 -3.94 -7.36 -4.24
CA VAL A 43 -3.79 -8.39 -5.27
C VAL A 43 -4.99 -9.31 -5.17
N TRP A 44 -5.62 -9.58 -6.30
CA TRP A 44 -6.71 -10.53 -6.39
C TRP A 44 -6.36 -11.63 -7.39
N GLU A 45 -6.85 -12.84 -7.13
CA GLU A 45 -6.88 -13.90 -8.13
C GLU A 45 -8.21 -13.86 -8.87
N LEU A 46 -8.19 -14.12 -10.18
CA LEU A 46 -9.40 -14.35 -10.97
C LEU A 46 -9.94 -15.75 -10.66
N PRO A 47 -11.15 -15.90 -10.09
CA PRO A 47 -11.73 -17.21 -9.84
C PRO A 47 -11.87 -17.99 -11.15
N GLY A 48 -11.25 -19.17 -11.23
CA GLY A 48 -11.37 -20.07 -12.38
C GLY A 48 -10.22 -20.02 -13.40
N LEU A 49 -9.22 -19.15 -13.20
CA LEU A 49 -8.03 -19.12 -14.06
C LEU A 49 -6.93 -20.08 -13.55
N TYR A 50 -7.27 -21.35 -13.34
CA TYR A 50 -6.27 -22.42 -13.16
C TYR A 50 -5.87 -22.97 -14.53
N GLY A 51 -5.14 -22.15 -15.29
CA GLY A 51 -4.57 -22.54 -16.57
C GLY A 51 -3.07 -22.32 -16.54
N TRP A 52 -2.33 -23.23 -15.91
CA TRP A 52 -0.88 -23.32 -16.09
C TRP A 52 -0.66 -24.16 -17.35
N SER A 53 -0.32 -23.47 -18.44
CA SER A 53 0.33 -24.08 -19.61
C SER A 53 1.83 -24.10 -19.39
#